data_AF-A0AAU9WLB9-F1
#
_entry.id   AF-A0AAU9WLB9-F1
#
_cell.length_a   1.000
_cell.length_b   1.000
_cell.length_c   1.000
_cell.angle_alpha   90.00
_cell.angle_beta   90.00
_cell.angle_gamma   90.00
#
_symmetry.space_group_name_H-M   'P 1'
#
loop_
_entity.id
_entity.type
_entity.pdbx_description
1 polymer ?
#
loop_
_entity_poly.entity_id
_entity_poly.type
_entity_poly.pdbx_seq_one_letter_code
_entity_poly.pdbx_strand_id
1 'polypeptide(L)'
;MAIADLIISSLSMPITVAVAVVFLHHFSIKNFCELDYINLIILYFAGSSTLYHLAVIAWERNVAITRPLEYRNLITNTRVKRYAVFSWLLALLTIVPTYILEGAGVDYFFIEIVNTVVALPSLGCVIAIPYFYAKVFLRVRKRKDNEMVSVNTMIQEKLEAKVAKTTGILTVILLVSFLPASATLTVGVMLPTLRVSSYVLWTQLLAHLNSLLNPILYCYRVRPFRDAILEMLRLKKP
;
A
#
# COMPACT_ATOMS: atom_id res chain seq x y z
N MET A 1 -6.88 -2.24 -2.00
CA MET A 1 -6.06 -3.06 -1.07
C MET A 1 -6.36 -4.54 -1.21
N ALA A 2 -7.43 -5.12 -0.64
CA ALA A 2 -7.65 -6.59 -0.74
C ALA A 2 -7.61 -7.17 -2.17
N ILE A 3 -8.16 -6.46 -3.17
CA ILE A 3 -8.05 -6.86 -4.58
C ILE A 3 -6.60 -6.79 -5.09
N ALA A 4 -5.84 -5.78 -4.69
CA ALA A 4 -4.43 -5.66 -5.02
C ALA A 4 -3.60 -6.77 -4.36
N ASP A 5 -3.92 -7.12 -3.10
CA ASP A 5 -3.30 -8.24 -2.39
C ASP A 5 -3.62 -9.57 -3.08
N LEU A 6 -4.85 -9.73 -3.56
CA LEU A 6 -5.25 -10.89 -4.35
C LEU A 6 -4.45 -10.97 -5.65
N ILE A 7 -4.25 -9.85 -6.36
CA ILE A 7 -3.42 -9.79 -7.57
C ILE A 7 -1.97 -10.22 -7.27
N ILE A 8 -1.37 -9.72 -6.17
CA ILE A 8 -0.01 -10.07 -5.78
C ILE A 8 0.09 -11.57 -5.44
N SER A 9 -0.83 -12.09 -4.64
CA SER A 9 -0.80 -13.48 -4.19
C SER A 9 -1.17 -14.50 -5.27
N SER A 10 -2.11 -14.17 -6.15
CA SER A 10 -2.57 -15.10 -7.21
C SER A 10 -1.75 -15.06 -8.49
N LEU A 11 -1.12 -13.92 -8.80
CA LEU A 11 -0.32 -13.77 -10.03
C LEU A 11 1.18 -13.64 -9.72
N SER A 12 1.57 -12.63 -8.93
CA SER A 12 2.99 -12.33 -8.73
C SER A 12 3.75 -13.43 -7.95
N MET A 13 3.17 -13.96 -6.86
CA MET A 13 3.83 -15.02 -6.09
C MET A 13 4.08 -16.29 -6.94
N PRO A 14 3.11 -16.83 -7.70
CA PRO A 14 3.37 -17.95 -8.62
C PRO A 14 4.41 -17.65 -9.71
N ILE A 15 4.37 -16.45 -10.31
CA ILE A 15 5.35 -16.06 -11.34
C ILE A 15 6.75 -16.01 -10.72
N THR A 16 6.89 -15.49 -9.50
CA THR A 16 8.17 -15.45 -8.78
C THR A 16 8.73 -16.86 -8.56
N VAL A 17 7.88 -17.82 -8.21
CA VAL A 17 8.28 -19.23 -8.10
C VAL A 17 8.70 -19.80 -9.46
N ALA A 18 7.95 -19.50 -10.53
CA ALA A 18 8.29 -19.95 -11.88
C ALA A 18 9.64 -19.40 -12.35
N VAL A 19 9.91 -18.11 -12.09
CA VAL A 19 11.21 -17.45 -12.37
C VAL A 19 12.34 -18.16 -11.62
N ALA A 20 12.15 -18.47 -10.34
CA ALA A 20 13.14 -19.20 -9.55
C ALA A 20 13.41 -20.61 -10.10
N VAL A 21 12.38 -21.35 -10.54
CA VAL A 21 12.53 -22.67 -11.16
C VAL A 21 13.29 -22.59 -12.48
N VAL A 22 12.94 -21.64 -13.36
CA VAL A 22 13.62 -21.41 -14.64
C VAL A 22 15.10 -21.10 -14.43
N PHE A 23 15.42 -20.28 -13.42
CA PHE A 23 16.79 -19.93 -13.05
C PHE A 23 17.58 -21.16 -12.54
N LEU A 24 17.00 -21.93 -11.61
CA LEU A 24 17.66 -23.10 -11.01
C LEU A 24 17.88 -24.25 -11.99
N HIS A 25 16.97 -24.43 -12.95
CA HIS A 25 17.08 -25.49 -13.96
C HIS A 25 17.86 -25.07 -15.22
N HIS A 26 18.49 -23.88 -15.22
CA HIS A 26 19.25 -23.35 -16.36
C HIS A 26 18.44 -23.30 -17.67
N PHE A 27 17.14 -23.04 -17.60
CA PHE A 27 16.30 -22.82 -18.77
C PHE A 27 16.66 -21.48 -19.47
N SER A 28 16.15 -21.28 -20.69
CA SER A 28 16.43 -20.11 -21.54
C SER A 28 16.36 -18.76 -20.79
N ILE A 29 17.43 -17.96 -20.90
CA ILE A 29 17.54 -16.59 -20.34
C ILE A 29 16.39 -15.70 -20.80
N LYS A 30 15.90 -15.88 -22.04
CA LYS A 30 14.79 -15.09 -22.58
C LYS A 30 13.50 -15.29 -21.78
N ASN A 31 13.17 -16.54 -21.44
CA ASN A 31 11.97 -16.86 -20.67
C ASN A 31 12.05 -16.32 -19.23
N PHE A 32 13.26 -16.33 -18.65
CA PHE A 32 13.51 -15.73 -17.35
C PHE A 32 13.23 -14.21 -17.37
N CYS A 33 13.82 -13.48 -18.32
CA CYS A 33 13.67 -12.03 -18.41
C CYS A 33 12.23 -11.59 -18.68
N GLU A 34 11.51 -12.29 -19.57
CA GLU A 34 10.11 -11.98 -19.88
C GLU A 34 9.21 -12.19 -18.65
N LEU A 35 9.38 -13.29 -17.91
CA LEU A 35 8.57 -13.58 -16.72
C LEU A 35 8.87 -12.62 -15.56
N ASP A 36 10.14 -12.31 -15.30
CA ASP A 36 10.52 -11.38 -14.23
C ASP A 36 10.04 -9.95 -14.55
N TYR A 37 10.11 -9.54 -15.81
CA TYR A 37 9.58 -8.24 -16.26
C TYR A 37 8.06 -8.14 -16.03
N ILE A 38 7.29 -9.17 -16.42
CA ILE A 38 5.84 -9.23 -16.16
C ILE A 38 5.55 -9.19 -14.65
N ASN A 39 6.33 -9.92 -13.85
CA ASN A 39 6.20 -9.95 -12.39
C ASN A 39 6.39 -8.55 -11.78
N LEU A 40 7.43 -7.83 -12.22
CA LEU A 40 7.72 -6.47 -11.78
C LEU A 40 6.57 -5.52 -12.09
N ILE A 41 5.97 -5.58 -13.28
CA ILE A 41 4.80 -4.76 -13.64
C ILE A 41 3.64 -5.01 -12.67
N ILE A 42 3.32 -6.27 -12.40
CA ILE A 42 2.22 -6.65 -11.51
C ILE A 42 2.49 -6.12 -10.09
N LEU A 43 3.72 -6.27 -9.60
CA LEU A 43 4.12 -5.79 -8.28
C LEU A 43 4.06 -4.27 -8.17
N TYR A 44 4.56 -3.55 -9.17
CA TYR A 44 4.49 -2.08 -9.18
C TYR A 44 3.04 -1.59 -9.23
N PHE A 45 2.17 -2.25 -9.99
CA PHE A 45 0.77 -1.86 -10.14
C PHE A 45 0.02 -2.03 -8.82
N ALA A 46 0.04 -3.26 -8.31
CA ALA A 46 -0.67 -3.61 -7.10
C ALA A 46 -0.07 -2.92 -5.88
N GLY A 47 1.26 -2.77 -5.83
CA GLY A 47 1.99 -2.04 -4.80
C GLY A 47 1.60 -0.56 -4.75
N SER A 48 1.65 0.14 -5.89
CA SER A 48 1.26 1.55 -5.97
C SER A 48 -0.20 1.74 -5.58
N SER A 49 -1.09 0.88 -6.07
CA SER A 49 -2.51 0.88 -5.67
C SER A 49 -2.66 0.74 -4.15
N THR A 50 -1.98 -0.22 -3.53
CA THR A 50 -2.05 -0.40 -2.07
C THR A 50 -1.50 0.81 -1.31
N LEU A 51 -0.38 1.40 -1.73
CA LEU A 51 0.18 2.61 -1.11
C LEU A 51 -0.81 3.79 -1.17
N TYR A 52 -1.43 4.03 -2.33
CA TYR A 52 -2.42 5.10 -2.49
C TYR A 52 -3.66 4.89 -1.61
N HIS A 53 -4.13 3.65 -1.49
CA HIS A 53 -5.24 3.35 -0.59
C HIS A 53 -4.85 3.54 0.89
N LEU A 54 -3.62 3.17 1.29
CA LEU A 54 -3.13 3.42 2.65
C LEU A 54 -3.04 4.92 2.96
N ALA A 55 -2.63 5.74 2.00
CA ALA A 55 -2.64 7.20 2.14
C ALA A 55 -4.05 7.77 2.33
N VAL A 56 -5.03 7.29 1.55
CA VAL A 56 -6.45 7.66 1.71
C VAL A 56 -6.97 7.25 3.09
N ILE A 57 -6.61 6.06 3.59
CA ILE A 57 -6.99 5.59 4.93
C ILE A 57 -6.36 6.45 6.02
N ALA A 58 -5.07 6.79 5.89
CA ALA A 58 -4.38 7.66 6.85
C ALA A 58 -5.03 9.05 6.90
N TRP A 59 -5.36 9.62 5.75
CA TRP A 59 -6.08 10.89 5.64
C TRP A 59 -7.48 10.81 6.28
N GLU A 60 -8.27 9.78 5.97
CA GLU A 60 -9.59 9.53 6.54
C GLU A 60 -9.55 9.49 8.07
N ARG A 61 -8.61 8.72 8.65
CA ARG A 61 -8.42 8.64 10.10
C ARG A 61 -8.06 9.97 10.72
N ASN A 62 -7.22 10.75 10.05
CA ASN A 62 -6.87 12.09 10.48
C ASN A 62 -8.09 13.02 10.49
N VAL A 63 -8.93 13.01 9.45
CA VAL A 63 -10.16 13.81 9.43
C VAL A 63 -11.12 13.37 10.54
N ALA A 64 -11.31 12.06 10.73
CA ALA A 64 -12.20 11.52 11.76
C ALA A 64 -11.86 12.06 13.16
N ILE A 65 -10.58 12.06 13.52
CA ILE A 65 -10.13 12.44 14.87
C ILE A 65 -9.92 13.95 15.03
N THR A 66 -9.45 14.63 13.99
CA THR A 66 -9.16 16.07 14.09
C THR A 66 -10.37 16.95 13.81
N ARG A 67 -11.33 16.47 13.01
CA ARG A 67 -12.51 17.23 12.56
C ARG A 67 -13.77 16.34 12.53
N PRO A 68 -14.27 15.87 13.68
CA PRO A 68 -15.39 14.93 13.74
C PRO A 68 -16.70 15.48 13.15
N LEU A 69 -16.94 16.80 13.27
CA LEU A 69 -18.13 17.44 12.69
C LEU A 69 -18.10 17.45 11.16
N GLU A 70 -16.94 17.71 10.56
CA GLU A 70 -16.76 17.66 9.10
C GLU A 70 -16.77 16.23 8.57
N TYR A 71 -16.23 15.27 9.34
CA TYR A 71 -16.10 13.87 8.95
C TYR A 71 -17.42 13.27 8.46
N ARG A 72 -18.53 13.54 9.18
CA ARG A 72 -19.86 13.00 8.86
C ARG A 72 -20.42 13.51 7.52
N ASN A 73 -20.01 14.71 7.09
CA ASN A 73 -20.39 15.30 5.81
C ASN A 73 -19.37 15.01 4.70
N LEU A 74 -18.11 14.73 5.08
CA LEU A 74 -17.03 14.49 4.13
C LEU A 74 -16.99 13.05 3.64
N ILE A 75 -17.13 12.08 4.55
CA ILE A 75 -16.97 10.66 4.29
C ILE A 75 -18.32 10.01 4.00
N THR A 76 -18.70 10.01 2.73
CA THR A 76 -19.90 9.33 2.21
C THR A 76 -19.51 8.15 1.33
N ASN A 77 -20.37 7.14 1.20
CA ASN A 77 -20.12 5.95 0.38
C ASN A 77 -19.73 6.30 -1.06
N THR A 78 -20.38 7.29 -1.68
CA THR A 78 -20.06 7.73 -3.04
C THR A 78 -18.66 8.32 -3.14
N ARG A 79 -18.24 9.14 -2.17
CA ARG A 79 -16.91 9.75 -2.16
C ARG A 79 -15.83 8.71 -1.89
N VAL A 80 -16.06 7.78 -0.97
CA VAL A 80 -15.13 6.67 -0.68
C VAL A 80 -14.92 5.80 -1.91
N LYS A 81 -15.98 5.44 -2.64
CA LYS A 81 -15.86 4.71 -3.92
C LYS A 81 -15.04 5.51 -4.94
N ARG A 82 -15.27 6.82 -5.05
CA ARG A 82 -14.48 7.70 -5.94
C ARG A 82 -13.01 7.76 -5.53
N TYR A 83 -12.70 7.84 -4.24
CA TYR A 83 -11.30 7.80 -3.77
C TYR A 83 -10.63 6.46 -4.10
N ALA A 84 -11.33 5.34 -3.94
CA ALA A 84 -10.81 4.02 -4.32
C ALA A 84 -10.51 3.94 -5.83
N VAL A 85 -11.44 4.41 -6.68
CA VAL A 85 -11.22 4.47 -8.14
C VAL A 85 -10.04 5.37 -8.47
N PHE A 86 -9.93 6.53 -7.84
CA PHE A 86 -8.80 7.44 -8.03
C PHE A 86 -7.46 6.79 -7.66
N SER A 87 -7.39 6.03 -6.57
CA SER A 87 -6.19 5.27 -6.20
C SER A 87 -5.78 4.24 -7.26
N TRP A 88 -6.74 3.58 -7.93
CA TRP A 88 -6.45 2.67 -9.04
C TRP A 88 -5.97 3.39 -10.29
N LEU A 89 -6.62 4.50 -10.66
CA LEU A 89 -6.21 5.30 -11.81
C LEU A 89 -4.80 5.87 -11.64
N LEU A 90 -4.47 6.30 -10.43
CA LEU A 90 -3.13 6.79 -10.12
C LEU A 90 -2.07 5.67 -10.19
N ALA A 91 -2.43 4.44 -9.84
CA ALA A 91 -1.57 3.27 -10.02
C ALA A 91 -1.42 2.83 -11.49
N LEU A 92 -2.42 3.06 -12.33
CA LEU A 92 -2.27 2.88 -13.78
C LEU A 92 -1.34 3.93 -14.36
N LEU A 93 -1.45 5.18 -13.90
CA LEU A 93 -0.60 6.27 -14.35
C LEU A 93 0.89 6.04 -14.07
N THR A 94 1.22 5.24 -13.05
CA THR A 94 2.62 4.87 -12.76
C THR A 94 3.22 3.84 -13.73
N ILE A 95 2.43 3.20 -14.59
CA ILE A 95 2.89 2.08 -15.45
C ILE A 95 2.59 2.30 -16.93
N VAL A 96 1.38 2.77 -17.24
CA VAL A 96 0.93 2.90 -18.62
C VAL A 96 1.87 3.77 -19.46
N PRO A 97 2.36 4.93 -18.97
CA PRO A 97 3.32 5.74 -19.73
C PRO A 97 4.61 4.99 -20.04
N THR A 98 5.15 4.24 -19.07
CA THR A 98 6.37 3.43 -19.23
C THR A 98 6.21 2.43 -20.37
N TYR A 99 5.12 1.67 -20.35
CA TYR A 99 4.84 0.64 -21.35
C TYR A 99 4.64 1.23 -22.75
N ILE A 100 3.96 2.38 -22.86
CA ILE A 100 3.76 3.07 -24.15
C ILE A 100 5.09 3.55 -24.71
N LEU A 101 5.96 4.14 -23.87
CA LEU A 101 7.26 4.66 -24.31
C LEU A 101 8.21 3.54 -24.72
N GLU A 102 8.24 2.42 -23.98
CA GLU A 102 8.99 1.22 -24.35
C GLU A 102 8.50 0.64 -25.68
N GLY A 103 7.19 0.51 -25.87
CA GLY A 103 6.60 0.02 -27.13
C GLY A 103 6.84 0.95 -28.32
N ALA A 104 7.04 2.25 -28.07
CA ALA A 104 7.40 3.24 -29.07
C ALA A 104 8.91 3.28 -29.39
N GLY A 105 9.73 2.49 -28.70
CA GLY A 105 11.19 2.46 -28.91
C GLY A 105 11.89 3.72 -28.43
N VAL A 106 11.33 4.42 -27.43
CA VAL A 106 11.95 5.61 -26.83
C VAL A 106 13.20 5.21 -26.05
N ASP A 107 14.23 6.05 -26.08
CA ASP A 107 15.47 5.83 -25.35
C ASP A 107 15.22 5.61 -23.84
N TYR A 108 15.91 4.61 -23.28
CA TYR A 108 15.79 4.20 -21.89
C TYR A 108 15.97 5.36 -20.89
N PHE A 109 16.85 6.32 -21.20
CA PHE A 109 17.05 7.51 -20.37
C PHE A 109 15.77 8.36 -20.21
N PHE A 110 14.99 8.54 -21.28
CA PHE A 110 13.74 9.30 -21.22
C PHE A 110 12.64 8.52 -20.50
N ILE A 111 12.57 7.20 -20.70
CA ILE A 111 11.65 6.32 -19.97
C ILE A 111 11.89 6.45 -18.46
N GLU A 112 13.16 6.45 -18.05
CA GLU A 112 13.55 6.60 -16.65
C GLU A 112 13.16 7.96 -16.06
N ILE A 113 13.31 9.06 -16.80
CA ILE A 113 12.82 10.38 -16.38
C ILE A 113 11.31 10.34 -16.16
N VAL A 114 10.56 9.75 -17.10
CA VAL A 114 9.10 9.64 -16.99
C VAL A 114 8.71 8.79 -15.78
N ASN A 115 9.37 7.65 -15.56
CA ASN A 115 9.17 6.79 -14.39
C ASN A 115 9.35 7.54 -13.08
N THR A 116 10.42 8.34 -12.97
CA THR A 116 10.67 9.17 -11.78
C THR A 116 9.56 10.20 -11.57
N VAL A 117 9.11 10.90 -12.64
CA VAL A 117 8.05 11.91 -12.55
C VAL A 117 6.72 11.29 -12.12
N VAL A 118 6.31 10.19 -12.76
CA VAL A 118 5.03 9.53 -12.42
C VAL A 118 5.06 8.85 -11.04
N ALA A 119 6.24 8.56 -10.50
CA ALA A 119 6.41 8.01 -9.15
C ALA A 119 6.41 9.06 -8.01
N LEU A 120 6.48 10.36 -8.32
CA LEU A 120 6.43 11.43 -7.31
C LEU A 120 5.20 11.37 -6.37
N PRO A 121 3.98 11.03 -6.84
CA PRO A 121 2.83 10.86 -5.95
C PRO A 121 3.03 9.73 -4.93
N SER A 122 3.72 8.65 -5.28
CA SER A 122 4.08 7.57 -4.36
C SER A 122 4.99 8.08 -3.25
N LEU A 123 6.01 8.88 -3.59
CA LEU A 123 6.88 9.53 -2.60
C LEU A 123 6.09 10.46 -1.68
N GLY A 124 5.16 11.25 -2.25
CA GLY A 124 4.24 12.08 -1.48
C GLY A 124 3.42 11.27 -0.48
N CYS A 125 2.94 10.08 -0.86
CA CYS A 125 2.20 9.18 0.03
C CYS A 125 3.07 8.65 1.17
N VAL A 126 4.32 8.28 0.89
CA VAL A 126 5.27 7.80 1.90
C VAL A 126 5.51 8.85 2.98
N ILE A 127 5.51 10.13 2.62
CA ILE A 127 5.68 11.25 3.56
C ILE A 127 4.34 11.60 4.25
N ALA A 128 3.24 11.59 3.51
CA ALA A 128 1.93 12.01 4.02
C ALA A 128 1.34 11.04 5.06
N ILE A 129 1.54 9.73 4.89
CA ILE A 129 1.04 8.69 5.82
C ILE A 129 1.54 8.92 7.26
N PRO A 130 2.86 8.98 7.54
CA PRO A 130 3.35 9.20 8.90
C PRO A 130 2.97 10.59 9.41
N TYR A 131 2.91 11.61 8.55
CA TYR A 131 2.44 12.94 8.92
C TYR A 131 0.99 12.91 9.46
N PHE A 132 0.06 12.25 8.77
CA PHE A 132 -1.33 12.14 9.22
C PHE A 132 -1.45 11.38 10.53
N TYR A 133 -0.71 10.28 10.72
CA TYR A 133 -0.72 9.53 11.98
C TYR A 133 -0.06 10.28 13.13
N ALA A 134 1.00 11.05 12.88
CA ALA A 134 1.59 11.93 13.88
C ALA A 134 0.57 12.99 14.34
N LYS A 135 -0.16 13.60 13.41
CA LYS A 135 -1.22 14.57 13.72
C LYS A 135 -2.35 13.95 14.54
N VAL A 136 -2.79 12.73 14.20
CA VAL A 136 -3.74 11.95 14.99
C VAL A 136 -3.23 11.74 16.42
N PHE A 137 -1.99 11.26 16.57
CA PHE A 137 -1.40 10.96 17.87
C PHE A 137 -1.30 12.22 18.75
N LEU A 138 -0.83 13.34 18.18
CA LEU A 138 -0.74 14.62 18.87
C LEU A 138 -2.11 15.13 19.30
N ARG A 139 -3.15 14.99 18.46
CA ARG A 139 -4.53 15.40 18.79
C ARG A 139 -5.08 14.57 19.96
N VAL A 140 -4.88 13.25 19.93
CA VAL A 140 -5.32 12.35 21.01
C VAL A 140 -4.61 12.69 22.33
N ARG A 141 -3.30 13.00 22.29
CA ARG A 141 -2.55 13.37 23.49
C ARG A 141 -3.02 14.69 24.11
N LYS A 142 -3.14 15.75 23.31
CA LYS A 142 -3.57 17.08 23.78
C LYS A 142 -4.98 17.08 24.40
N ARG A 143 -5.87 16.22 23.90
CA ARG A 143 -7.28 16.20 24.35
C ARG A 143 -7.47 15.47 25.68
N LYS A 144 -6.55 14.57 26.04
CA LYS A 144 -6.56 13.85 27.33
C LYS A 144 -6.36 14.79 28.52
N ASP A 145 -5.73 15.94 28.30
CA ASP A 145 -5.37 16.90 29.36
C ASP A 145 -6.44 18.00 29.57
N ASN A 146 -7.40 18.19 28.65
CA ASN A 146 -8.16 19.45 28.54
C ASN A 146 -9.71 19.38 28.63
N GLU A 147 -10.37 18.22 28.73
CA GLU A 147 -11.83 18.16 28.48
C GLU A 147 -12.68 17.40 29.53
N MET A 148 -13.64 18.12 30.14
CA MET A 148 -14.77 17.59 30.92
C MET A 148 -15.93 17.29 29.96
N VAL A 149 -15.86 16.17 29.25
CA VAL A 149 -16.82 15.75 28.21
C VAL A 149 -17.77 14.70 28.76
N SER A 150 -18.97 14.53 28.18
CA SER A 150 -19.92 13.50 28.64
C SER A 150 -19.29 12.09 28.55
N VAL A 151 -19.63 11.21 29.49
CA VAL A 151 -19.04 9.85 29.58
C VAL A 151 -19.22 9.07 28.28
N ASN A 152 -20.39 9.17 27.64
CA ASN A 152 -20.69 8.48 26.39
C ASN A 152 -19.84 8.97 25.20
N THR A 153 -19.69 10.29 25.05
CA THR A 153 -18.81 10.87 24.02
C THR A 153 -17.34 10.55 24.29
N MET A 154 -16.89 10.56 25.55
CA MET A 154 -15.52 10.16 25.90
C MET A 154 -15.24 8.69 25.57
N ILE A 155 -16.20 7.78 25.80
CA ILE A 155 -16.06 6.36 25.48
C ILE A 155 -15.91 6.16 23.96
N GLN A 156 -16.78 6.80 23.17
CA GLN A 156 -16.73 6.70 21.71
C GLN A 156 -15.41 7.25 21.15
N GLU A 157 -14.96 8.40 21.64
CA GLU A 157 -13.69 9.00 21.20
C GLU A 157 -12.47 8.16 21.59
N LYS A 158 -12.45 7.56 22.80
CA LYS A 158 -11.40 6.62 23.20
C LYS A 158 -11.35 5.40 22.30
N LEU A 159 -12.51 4.89 21.90
CA LEU A 159 -12.61 3.77 20.96
C LEU A 159 -12.05 4.17 19.59
N GLU A 160 -12.44 5.32 19.06
CA GLU A 160 -11.95 5.84 17.78
C GLU A 160 -10.43 6.10 17.81
N ALA A 161 -9.91 6.67 18.89
CA ALA A 161 -8.48 6.87 19.10
C ALA A 161 -7.71 5.54 19.17
N LYS A 162 -8.26 4.52 19.86
CA LYS A 162 -7.66 3.18 19.91
C LYS A 162 -7.61 2.56 18.52
N VAL A 163 -8.71 2.64 17.76
CA VAL A 163 -8.78 2.14 16.37
C VAL A 163 -7.80 2.87 15.47
N ALA A 164 -7.68 4.19 15.57
CA ALA A 164 -6.73 4.95 14.78
C ALA A 164 -5.27 4.64 15.14
N LYS A 165 -4.96 4.43 16.43
CA LYS A 165 -3.62 4.02 16.88
C LYS A 165 -3.25 2.65 16.31
N THR A 166 -4.12 1.65 16.41
CA THR A 166 -3.85 0.31 15.87
C THR A 166 -3.75 0.35 14.35
N THR A 167 -4.64 1.08 13.68
CA THR A 167 -4.58 1.28 12.21
C THR A 167 -3.27 1.97 11.81
N GLY A 168 -2.82 2.96 12.57
CA GLY A 168 -1.57 3.68 12.33
C GLY A 168 -0.34 2.80 12.47
N ILE A 169 -0.24 2.02 13.56
CA ILE A 169 0.87 1.08 13.75
C ILE A 169 0.93 0.10 12.58
N LEU A 170 -0.19 -0.51 12.22
CA LEU A 170 -0.24 -1.49 11.14
C LEU A 170 0.08 -0.85 9.78
N THR A 171 -0.44 0.35 9.51
CA THR A 171 -0.16 1.06 8.26
C THR A 171 1.31 1.48 8.15
N VAL A 172 1.95 1.87 9.26
CA VAL A 172 3.39 2.19 9.30
C VAL A 172 4.25 0.93 9.11
N ILE A 173 3.85 -0.21 9.66
CA ILE A 173 4.54 -1.50 9.40
C ILE A 173 4.51 -1.82 7.90
N LEU A 174 3.35 -1.68 7.26
CA LEU A 174 3.22 -1.89 5.82
C LEU A 174 4.03 -0.85 5.04
N LEU A 175 4.10 0.40 5.53
CA LEU A 175 4.84 1.48 4.89
C LEU A 175 6.33 1.16 4.69
N VAL A 176 6.95 0.47 5.67
CA VAL A 176 8.37 0.08 5.61
C VAL A 176 8.67 -0.76 4.36
N SER A 177 7.75 -1.63 3.96
CA SER A 177 7.92 -2.47 2.77
C SER A 177 7.93 -1.70 1.45
N PHE A 178 7.38 -0.48 1.42
CA PHE A 178 7.34 0.37 0.23
C PHE A 178 8.56 1.29 0.09
N LEU A 179 9.38 1.43 1.15
CA LEU A 179 10.54 2.33 1.12
C LEU A 179 11.57 1.93 0.05
N PRO A 180 11.93 0.63 -0.10
CA PRO A 180 12.92 0.24 -1.11
C PRO A 180 12.42 0.48 -2.53
N ALA A 181 11.17 0.09 -2.82
CA ALA A 181 10.54 0.34 -4.12
C ALA A 181 10.49 1.84 -4.45
N SER A 182 10.11 2.67 -3.46
CA SER A 182 10.05 4.13 -3.64
C SER A 182 11.42 4.74 -3.91
N ALA A 183 12.48 4.23 -3.26
CA ALA A 183 13.85 4.68 -3.48
C ALA A 183 14.37 4.32 -4.88
N THR A 184 14.11 3.11 -5.38
CA THR A 184 14.47 2.72 -6.75
C THR A 184 13.80 3.61 -7.79
N LEU A 185 12.51 3.91 -7.62
CA LEU A 185 11.73 4.69 -8.59
C LEU A 185 12.12 6.17 -8.63
N THR A 186 12.54 6.74 -7.50
CA THR A 186 12.80 8.19 -7.39
C THR A 186 14.27 8.56 -7.49
N VAL A 187 15.16 7.73 -6.95
CA VAL A 187 16.60 8.04 -6.87
C VAL A 187 17.44 7.03 -7.66
N GLY A 188 16.85 5.97 -8.22
CA GLY A 188 17.59 4.95 -8.97
C GLY A 188 18.36 5.50 -10.17
N VAL A 189 17.90 6.60 -10.78
CA VAL A 189 18.59 7.26 -11.91
C VAL A 189 19.94 7.83 -11.45
N MET A 190 19.97 8.35 -10.23
CA MET A 190 21.15 8.96 -9.61
C MET A 190 22.02 7.93 -8.89
N LEU A 191 21.42 6.84 -8.40
CA LEU A 191 22.08 5.78 -7.63
C LEU A 191 21.87 4.40 -8.28
N PRO A 192 22.74 4.00 -9.23
CA PRO A 192 22.66 2.70 -9.91
C PRO A 192 22.72 1.50 -8.96
N THR A 193 23.30 1.66 -7.76
CA THR A 193 23.35 0.62 -6.72
C THR A 193 21.98 0.17 -6.21
N LEU A 194 20.92 0.97 -6.38
CA LEU A 194 19.55 0.60 -6.02
C LEU A 194 18.86 -0.26 -7.10
N ARG A 195 19.57 -0.57 -8.19
CA ARG A 195 19.08 -1.36 -9.34
C ARG A 195 19.78 -2.70 -9.49
N VAL A 196 20.73 -3.00 -8.60
CA VAL A 196 21.40 -4.30 -8.58
C VAL A 196 20.39 -5.39 -8.24
N SER A 197 20.57 -6.57 -8.82
CA SER A 197 19.63 -7.70 -8.69
C SER A 197 19.29 -8.02 -7.24
N SER A 198 20.26 -7.96 -6.32
CA SER A 198 20.01 -8.19 -4.89
C SER A 198 19.04 -7.18 -4.26
N TYR A 199 19.12 -5.90 -4.62
CA TYR A 199 18.21 -4.87 -4.11
C TYR A 199 16.78 -5.08 -4.62
N VAL A 200 16.65 -5.44 -5.90
CA VAL A 200 15.35 -5.74 -6.53
C VAL A 200 14.70 -6.95 -5.86
N LEU A 201 15.46 -8.01 -5.58
CA LEU A 201 14.96 -9.19 -4.86
C LEU A 201 14.44 -8.86 -3.46
N TRP A 202 15.17 -8.05 -2.69
CA TRP A 202 14.69 -7.58 -1.38
C TRP A 202 13.42 -6.75 -1.48
N THR A 203 13.32 -5.92 -2.51
CA THR A 203 12.13 -5.10 -2.78
C THR A 203 10.91 -5.97 -3.12
N GLN A 204 11.08 -6.98 -3.99
CA GLN A 204 10.04 -7.94 -4.33
C GLN A 204 9.58 -8.74 -3.10
N LEU A 205 10.52 -9.24 -2.29
CA LEU A 205 10.21 -9.97 -1.06
C LEU A 205 9.38 -9.13 -0.09
N LEU A 206 9.76 -7.87 0.13
CA LEU A 206 9.02 -6.97 1.00
C LEU A 206 7.61 -6.68 0.47
N ALA A 207 7.44 -6.55 -0.85
CA ALA A 207 6.13 -6.38 -1.47
C ALA A 207 5.24 -7.62 -1.28
N HIS A 208 5.79 -8.83 -1.39
CA HIS A 208 5.07 -10.07 -1.11
C HIS A 208 4.66 -10.19 0.37
N LEU A 209 5.58 -9.91 1.29
CA LEU A 209 5.30 -9.94 2.73
C LEU A 209 4.20 -8.95 3.14
N ASN A 210 4.20 -7.75 2.55
CA ASN A 210 3.16 -6.76 2.77
C ASN A 210 1.77 -7.30 2.40
N SER A 211 1.65 -7.93 1.23
CA SER A 211 0.39 -8.54 0.78
C SER A 211 -0.11 -9.63 1.75
N LEU A 212 0.79 -10.36 2.42
CA LEU A 212 0.43 -11.39 3.41
C LEU A 212 -0.04 -10.80 4.74
N LEU A 213 0.44 -9.60 5.10
CA LEU A 213 0.06 -8.92 6.34
C LEU A 213 -1.30 -8.22 6.24
N ASN A 214 -1.77 -7.87 5.04
CA ASN A 214 -3.05 -7.19 4.84
C ASN A 214 -4.28 -8.00 5.31
N PRO A 215 -4.41 -9.31 5.01
CA PRO A 215 -5.44 -10.18 5.61
C PRO A 215 -5.45 -10.18 7.14
N ILE A 216 -4.28 -10.23 7.77
CA ILE A 216 -4.14 -10.20 9.24
C ILE A 216 -4.65 -8.85 9.79
N LEU A 217 -4.32 -7.75 9.11
CA LEU A 217 -4.85 -6.42 9.41
C LEU A 217 -6.39 -6.39 9.32
N TYR A 218 -7.01 -6.97 8.28
CA TYR A 218 -8.47 -7.03 8.17
C TYR A 218 -9.11 -7.88 9.27
N CYS A 219 -8.55 -9.06 9.58
CA CYS A 219 -9.01 -9.92 10.67
C CYS A 219 -8.98 -9.22 12.02
N TYR A 220 -7.95 -8.39 12.26
CA TYR A 220 -7.85 -7.62 13.49
C TYR A 220 -8.83 -6.44 13.53
N ARG A 221 -9.08 -5.80 12.39
CA ARG A 221 -9.84 -4.54 12.29
C ARG A 221 -11.35 -4.73 12.12
N VAL A 222 -11.77 -5.74 11.36
CA VAL A 222 -13.15 -5.92 10.92
C VAL A 222 -13.71 -7.19 11.56
N ARG A 223 -14.42 -7.03 12.68
CA ARG A 223 -15.04 -8.17 13.39
C ARG A 223 -15.89 -9.06 12.48
N PRO A 224 -16.77 -8.52 11.60
CA PRO A 224 -17.52 -9.34 10.65
C PRO A 224 -16.63 -10.16 9.70
N PHE A 225 -15.50 -9.60 9.26
CA PHE A 225 -14.56 -10.28 8.38
C PHE A 225 -13.85 -11.45 9.08
N ARG A 226 -13.39 -11.21 10.32
CA ARG A 226 -12.83 -12.26 11.17
C ARG A 226 -13.85 -13.37 11.44
N ASP A 227 -15.08 -12.98 11.78
CA ASP A 227 -16.13 -13.92 12.11
C ASP A 227 -16.52 -14.76 10.88
N ALA A 228 -16.57 -14.15 9.68
CA ALA A 228 -16.75 -14.86 8.42
C ALA A 228 -15.60 -15.84 8.12
N ILE A 229 -14.33 -15.46 8.37
CA ILE A 229 -13.18 -16.37 8.21
C ILE A 229 -13.25 -17.54 9.18
N LEU A 230 -13.60 -17.30 10.45
CA LEU A 230 -13.76 -18.35 11.45
C LEU A 230 -14.88 -19.32 11.07
N GLU A 231 -15.99 -18.79 10.54
CA GLU A 231 -17.10 -19.59 10.02
C GLU A 231 -16.68 -20.43 8.80
N MET A 232 -15.99 -19.82 7.83
CA MET A 232 -15.44 -20.53 6.66
C MET A 232 -14.47 -21.64 7.05
N LEU A 233 -13.63 -21.41 8.07
CA LEU A 233 -12.68 -22.39 8.60
C LEU A 233 -13.34 -23.43 9.53
N ARG A 234 -14.67 -23.35 9.75
CA ARG A 234 -15.42 -24.18 10.69
C ARG A 234 -14.87 -24.13 12.12
N LEU A 235 -14.11 -23.09 12.45
CA LEU A 235 -13.66 -22.77 13.79
C LEU A 235 -14.81 -22.02 14.48
N LYS A 236 -15.88 -22.74 14.85
CA LYS A 236 -16.97 -22.17 15.66
C LYS A 236 -16.38 -21.54 16.93
N LYS A 237 -16.85 -20.35 17.27
CA LYS A 237 -16.46 -19.64 18.52
C LYS A 237 -16.82 -20.49 19.75
N PRO A 238 -16.00 -20.47 20.83
CA PRO A 238 -16.53 -20.67 22.18
C PRO A 238 -17.48 -19.53 22.58
#